data_AF-A0A7K4VUC4-F1
#
_entry.id   AF-A0A7K4VUC4-F1
#
_cell.length_a   1.000
_cell.length_b   1.000
_cell.length_c   1.000
_cell.angle_alpha   90.00
_cell.angle_beta   90.00
_cell.angle_gamma   90.00
#
_symmetry.space_group_name_H-M   'P 1'
#
loop_
_entity.id
_entity.type
_entity.pdbx_description
1 polymer ?
#
loop_
_entity_poly.entity_id
_entity_poly.type
_entity_poly.pdbx_seq_one_letter_code
_entity_poly.pdbx_strand_id
1 'polypeptide(L)'
;SNSPALKEEPPLPVSSSSKENGVHVEQDDQDLFADATVELSLDNAQNSQKNEVPKPSSPLPSLDVAASSSRNLSKSYEELEEEEQEDKFDLTVGVSDPEKVGDGMNAYVAYKVSTQTSMPMFRSKQFSVKRRFSDFLGLYEKLSEKHAQNGFIVPPPPEKSLIGMTKVKVGKEDSSSAEFLEKRRAALERYLRRVVSHPTMLQDPDVREFLEKEELPRAVGTQTLSGAGIMKMFNKATDAVSKMTIKMNESDMWFEEKLQEVECEDQRLRKLHAVVETLVNHRKELALNTAQFAKSLAMLGSSEDNTALSRALSQLAEVEEKIEQLHHEQANNDFFLLAELLGDYIRLLSVVK
;
A
#
# COMPACT_ATOMS: atom_id res chain seq x y z
N SER A 1 33.83 -18.59 -62.73
CA SER A 1 33.49 -20.00 -62.47
C SER A 1 34.67 -20.69 -61.81
N ASN A 2 34.36 -21.58 -60.88
CA ASN A 2 35.11 -21.93 -59.67
C ASN A 2 36.44 -22.69 -59.83
N SER A 3 37.22 -22.54 -58.74
CA SER A 3 38.26 -23.43 -58.17
C SER A 3 39.70 -23.24 -58.66
N PRO A 4 40.65 -23.11 -57.71
CA PRO A 4 41.42 -24.27 -57.30
C PRO A 4 41.68 -24.41 -55.77
N ALA A 5 42.28 -25.56 -55.45
CA ALA A 5 42.41 -26.26 -54.18
C ALA A 5 43.31 -25.63 -53.08
N LEU A 6 42.99 -25.97 -51.82
CA LEU A 6 43.84 -25.90 -50.62
C LEU A 6 43.56 -27.18 -49.79
N LYS A 7 44.45 -28.18 -49.86
CA LYS A 7 45.50 -28.56 -48.88
C LYS A 7 44.98 -29.19 -47.58
N GLU A 8 45.18 -30.51 -47.49
CA GLU A 8 45.05 -31.38 -46.32
C GLU A 8 46.15 -31.11 -45.27
N GLU A 9 45.80 -31.23 -43.99
CA GLU A 9 46.72 -31.39 -42.86
C GLU A 9 46.40 -32.71 -42.11
N PRO A 10 47.40 -33.35 -41.47
CA PRO A 10 47.34 -34.75 -41.01
C PRO A 10 46.78 -34.93 -39.59
N PRO A 11 46.39 -36.17 -39.20
CA PRO A 11 45.82 -36.46 -37.88
C PRO A 11 46.90 -36.76 -36.83
N LEU A 12 46.65 -36.35 -35.57
CA LEU A 12 47.44 -36.73 -34.39
C LEU A 12 46.86 -37.98 -33.70
N PRO A 13 47.69 -38.74 -32.96
CA PRO A 13 47.53 -40.19 -32.85
C PRO A 13 46.62 -40.65 -31.72
N VAL A 14 45.97 -41.78 -32.01
CA VAL A 14 45.28 -42.68 -31.10
C VAL A 14 46.32 -43.41 -30.23
N SER A 15 46.12 -43.43 -28.91
CA SER A 15 46.70 -44.47 -28.07
C SER A 15 45.56 -45.29 -27.46
N SER A 16 45.45 -46.51 -27.97
CA SER A 16 44.58 -47.57 -27.47
C SER A 16 45.36 -48.40 -26.44
N SER A 17 44.84 -48.52 -25.23
CA SER A 17 45.06 -49.71 -24.42
C SER A 17 43.74 -50.22 -23.87
N SER A 18 43.12 -51.08 -24.66
CA SER A 18 42.00 -51.93 -24.29
C SER A 18 42.43 -52.96 -23.26
N LYS A 19 41.76 -53.03 -22.11
CA LYS A 19 41.47 -54.28 -21.41
C LYS A 19 40.11 -54.15 -20.71
N GLU A 20 39.12 -54.79 -21.30
CA GLU A 20 37.88 -55.18 -20.62
C GLU A 20 38.11 -56.35 -19.66
N ASN A 21 37.09 -56.52 -18.80
CA ASN A 21 36.68 -57.71 -18.04
C ASN A 21 37.15 -57.83 -16.59
N GLY A 22 36.19 -57.59 -15.69
CA GLY A 22 36.18 -58.17 -14.35
C GLY A 22 35.40 -57.37 -13.32
N VAL A 23 34.09 -57.62 -13.22
CA VAL A 23 33.27 -57.23 -12.08
C VAL A 23 33.79 -57.94 -10.83
N HIS A 24 34.15 -57.21 -9.77
CA HIS A 24 34.11 -57.72 -8.41
C HIS A 24 33.21 -56.81 -7.59
N VAL A 25 32.07 -57.38 -7.19
CA VAL A 25 31.15 -56.81 -6.22
C VAL A 25 31.77 -57.04 -4.85
N GLU A 26 32.01 -55.98 -4.08
CA GLU A 26 32.01 -56.05 -2.63
C GLU A 26 31.03 -55.01 -2.10
N GLN A 27 30.28 -55.48 -1.12
CA GLN A 27 28.98 -55.02 -0.67
C GLN A 27 29.23 -54.22 0.60
N ASP A 28 29.04 -52.90 0.55
CA ASP A 28 28.92 -52.05 1.73
C ASP A 28 27.70 -51.16 1.53
N ASP A 29 26.55 -51.67 1.99
CA ASP A 29 25.33 -50.91 2.18
C ASP A 29 25.53 -49.95 3.36
N GLN A 30 25.93 -48.70 3.07
CA GLN A 30 25.76 -47.58 4.01
C GLN A 30 24.69 -46.65 3.46
N ASP A 31 23.51 -46.78 4.07
CA ASP A 31 22.28 -46.05 3.81
C ASP A 31 22.46 -44.57 4.19
N LEU A 32 22.85 -43.75 3.21
CA LEU A 32 23.19 -42.32 3.36
C LEU A 32 21.97 -41.42 3.69
N PHE A 33 20.79 -42.00 3.88
CA PHE A 33 19.53 -41.28 4.14
C PHE A 33 18.85 -41.66 5.47
N ALA A 34 19.52 -42.43 6.33
CA ALA A 34 18.92 -42.91 7.59
C ALA A 34 18.70 -41.85 8.68
N ASP A 35 19.25 -40.63 8.53
CA ASP A 35 19.28 -39.63 9.62
C ASP A 35 18.27 -38.46 9.47
N ALA A 36 17.23 -38.63 8.66
CA ALA A 36 16.16 -37.63 8.50
C ALA A 36 14.82 -38.09 9.10
N THR A 37 14.81 -38.46 10.39
CA THR A 37 13.57 -38.54 11.18
C THR A 37 13.50 -37.33 12.11
N VAL A 38 12.78 -36.30 11.69
CA VAL A 38 12.35 -35.18 12.54
C VAL A 38 11.09 -35.62 13.26
N GLU A 39 11.20 -35.92 14.57
CA GLU A 39 10.02 -36.09 15.42
C GLU A 39 9.35 -34.73 15.69
N LEU A 40 8.14 -34.57 15.17
CA LEU A 40 7.26 -33.46 15.46
C LEU A 40 6.42 -33.79 16.70
N SER A 41 6.89 -33.34 17.87
CA SER A 41 6.09 -33.35 19.09
C SER A 41 5.33 -32.03 19.23
N LEU A 42 4.02 -32.07 18.97
CA LEU A 42 3.09 -31.02 19.32
C LEU A 42 2.69 -31.18 20.78
N ASP A 43 2.96 -30.19 21.63
CA ASP A 43 2.09 -29.96 22.78
C ASP A 43 2.08 -28.50 23.24
N ASN A 44 0.86 -28.01 23.46
CA ASN A 44 0.51 -26.66 23.86
C ASN A 44 -0.13 -26.73 25.26
N ALA A 45 0.50 -26.16 26.28
CA ALA A 45 -0.20 -25.77 27.51
C ALA A 45 0.55 -24.69 28.30
N GLN A 46 -0.20 -23.64 28.64
CA GLN A 46 0.09 -22.61 29.63
C GLN A 46 0.42 -23.23 31.01
N ASN A 47 1.32 -22.63 31.79
CA ASN A 47 1.01 -21.94 33.07
C ASN A 47 2.28 -21.52 33.84
N SER A 48 2.09 -20.53 34.72
CA SER A 48 3.02 -19.69 35.47
C SER A 48 3.90 -20.35 36.53
N GLN A 49 5.04 -19.71 36.88
CA GLN A 49 5.66 -19.59 38.23
C GLN A 49 6.97 -18.77 38.09
N LYS A 50 7.09 -17.50 38.55
CA LYS A 50 7.25 -16.96 39.92
C LYS A 50 8.40 -17.62 40.71
N ASN A 51 9.55 -16.95 40.75
CA ASN A 51 10.68 -17.27 41.64
C ASN A 51 10.91 -16.11 42.65
N GLU A 52 10.75 -16.41 43.93
CA GLU A 52 11.11 -15.59 45.08
C GLU A 52 12.55 -15.87 45.55
N VAL A 53 13.18 -14.87 46.18
CA VAL A 53 14.50 -14.92 46.85
C VAL A 53 14.28 -14.78 48.37
N PRO A 54 15.00 -15.50 49.24
CA PRO A 54 14.71 -15.56 50.68
C PRO A 54 15.43 -14.46 51.49
N LYS A 55 14.89 -14.21 52.69
CA LYS A 55 15.40 -13.30 53.74
C LYS A 55 15.39 -14.04 55.08
N PRO A 56 16.33 -13.78 56.02
CA PRO A 56 16.15 -14.19 57.42
C PRO A 56 15.90 -13.01 58.39
N SER A 57 15.18 -13.38 59.47
CA SER A 57 14.66 -12.70 60.69
C SER A 57 15.76 -12.18 61.67
N SER A 58 15.62 -11.24 62.65
CA SER A 58 14.59 -10.83 63.66
C SER A 58 15.12 -9.56 64.48
N PRO A 59 14.64 -9.12 65.69
CA PRO A 59 13.45 -8.28 66.01
C PRO A 59 13.64 -7.02 66.98
N LEU A 60 12.68 -6.05 66.94
CA LEU A 60 12.06 -5.12 67.98
C LEU A 60 12.89 -4.21 68.96
N PRO A 61 12.35 -3.15 69.65
CA PRO A 61 11.10 -2.33 69.51
C PRO A 61 11.18 -0.77 69.76
N SER A 62 10.10 -0.05 69.38
CA SER A 62 9.39 1.12 69.98
C SER A 62 10.03 2.51 70.24
N LEU A 63 9.33 3.59 69.83
CA LEU A 63 8.68 4.62 70.70
C LEU A 63 8.06 5.80 69.88
N ASP A 64 6.85 6.21 70.27
CA ASP A 64 6.09 7.40 69.82
C ASP A 64 6.75 8.73 70.25
N VAL A 65 6.52 9.84 69.52
CA VAL A 65 6.10 11.17 70.06
C VAL A 65 5.64 12.08 68.91
N ALA A 66 4.51 12.75 69.14
CA ALA A 66 3.85 13.75 68.31
C ALA A 66 4.61 15.09 68.19
N ALA A 67 4.45 15.79 67.05
CA ALA A 67 4.40 17.26 67.02
C ALA A 67 3.75 17.78 65.73
N SER A 68 2.74 18.62 65.92
CA SER A 68 2.05 19.43 64.92
C SER A 68 2.95 20.52 64.35
N SER A 69 2.83 20.82 63.05
CA SER A 69 2.92 22.20 62.54
C SER A 69 2.50 22.29 61.06
N SER A 70 1.49 23.11 60.85
CA SER A 70 0.99 23.61 59.58
C SER A 70 2.09 24.08 58.63
N ARG A 71 1.96 23.73 57.34
CA ARG A 71 2.43 24.56 56.22
C ARG A 71 1.64 24.23 54.96
N ASN A 72 0.69 25.10 54.62
CA ASN A 72 0.23 25.27 53.25
C ASN A 72 1.37 25.90 52.45
N LEU A 73 1.85 25.22 51.41
CA LEU A 73 2.08 25.69 50.02
C LEU A 73 3.12 24.79 49.34
N SER A 74 2.64 23.92 48.46
CA SER A 74 3.09 23.81 47.06
C SER A 74 2.31 22.67 46.44
N LYS A 75 1.21 22.97 45.75
CA LYS A 75 0.73 22.02 44.74
C LYS A 75 1.88 21.84 43.75
N SER A 76 2.43 20.63 43.69
CA SER A 76 3.46 20.27 42.73
C SER A 76 2.88 20.52 41.34
N TYR A 77 3.72 21.01 40.44
CA TYR A 77 3.39 21.28 39.04
C TYR A 77 2.88 20.02 38.30
N GLU A 78 3.03 18.83 38.90
CA GLU A 78 2.55 17.54 38.42
C GLU A 78 1.02 17.34 38.51
N GLU A 79 0.30 18.04 39.41
CA GLU A 79 -1.17 17.84 39.57
C GLU A 79 -2.01 18.64 38.55
N LEU A 80 -1.37 19.40 37.65
CA LEU A 80 -2.02 20.07 36.52
C LEU A 80 -1.82 19.32 35.20
N GLU A 81 -1.07 18.20 35.19
CA GLU A 81 -0.86 17.38 33.99
C GLU A 81 -1.90 16.25 33.83
N GLU A 82 -2.85 16.09 34.76
CA GLU A 82 -3.86 15.01 34.72
C GLU A 82 -5.26 15.41 34.18
N GLU A 83 -5.45 16.61 33.63
CA GLU A 83 -6.71 17.01 32.96
C GLU A 83 -6.54 17.58 31.53
N GLU A 84 -5.49 17.19 30.81
CA GLU A 84 -5.48 17.23 29.34
C GLU A 84 -5.61 15.80 28.79
N GLN A 85 -6.69 15.11 29.18
CA GLN A 85 -7.24 14.11 28.27
C GLN A 85 -7.84 14.92 27.12
N GLU A 86 -6.98 15.36 26.18
CA GLU A 86 -7.43 15.90 24.90
C GLU A 86 -8.49 14.94 24.40
N ASP A 87 -9.74 15.42 24.29
CA ASP A 87 -10.83 14.70 23.66
C ASP A 87 -10.40 14.44 22.21
N LYS A 88 -9.62 13.37 22.01
CA LYS A 88 -9.13 12.97 20.72
C LYS A 88 -10.32 12.37 20.02
N PHE A 89 -11.04 13.23 19.33
CA PHE A 89 -12.16 12.84 18.52
C PHE A 89 -11.66 12.00 17.35
N ASP A 90 -11.69 10.68 17.52
CA ASP A 90 -11.32 9.76 16.46
C ASP A 90 -12.44 9.73 15.41
N LEU A 91 -12.06 10.03 14.16
CA LEU A 91 -12.88 9.79 12.98
C LEU A 91 -12.10 8.91 12.02
N THR A 92 -12.70 7.78 11.67
CA THR A 92 -12.16 6.81 10.73
C THR A 92 -13.10 6.66 9.55
N VAL A 93 -12.55 6.79 8.35
CA VAL A 93 -13.27 6.57 7.09
C VAL A 93 -12.65 5.41 6.31
N GLY A 94 -13.52 4.64 5.66
CA GLY A 94 -13.17 3.56 4.76
C GLY A 94 -13.99 3.64 3.48
N VAL A 95 -13.43 3.20 2.37
CA VAL A 95 -14.12 3.10 1.07
C VAL A 95 -14.08 1.65 0.64
N SER A 96 -15.23 1.03 0.41
CA SER A 96 -15.34 -0.42 0.13
C SER A 96 -16.41 -0.69 -0.92
N ASP A 97 -16.61 -1.97 -1.25
CA ASP A 97 -17.72 -2.49 -2.05
C ASP A 97 -17.96 -1.71 -3.36
N PRO A 98 -17.02 -1.76 -4.33
CA PRO A 98 -17.25 -1.17 -5.64
C PRO A 98 -18.39 -1.92 -6.35
N GLU A 99 -19.52 -1.24 -6.54
CA GLU A 99 -20.73 -1.80 -7.13
C GLU A 99 -21.08 -1.08 -8.43
N LYS A 100 -21.33 -1.83 -9.50
CA LYS A 100 -21.86 -1.27 -10.75
C LYS A 100 -23.35 -0.97 -10.56
N VAL A 101 -23.71 0.30 -10.69
CA VAL A 101 -25.09 0.78 -10.61
C VAL A 101 -25.57 1.24 -11.99
N GLY A 102 -26.76 0.77 -12.36
CA GLY A 102 -27.39 1.07 -13.64
C GLY A 102 -26.91 0.18 -14.79
N ASP A 103 -27.52 0.37 -15.95
CA ASP A 103 -27.24 -0.39 -17.17
C ASP A 103 -26.99 0.53 -18.38
N GLY A 104 -26.28 0.00 -19.39
CA GLY A 104 -25.95 0.72 -20.62
C GLY A 104 -25.01 1.92 -20.44
N MET A 105 -25.23 2.97 -21.25
CA MET A 105 -24.33 4.14 -21.32
C MET A 105 -24.27 4.97 -20.02
N ASN A 106 -25.31 4.88 -19.19
CA ASN A 106 -25.43 5.62 -17.92
C ASN A 106 -24.91 4.85 -16.70
N ALA A 107 -24.39 3.63 -16.87
CA ALA A 107 -23.82 2.86 -15.78
C ALA A 107 -22.61 3.57 -15.15
N TYR A 108 -22.50 3.48 -13.83
CA TYR A 108 -21.38 4.00 -13.04
C TYR A 108 -21.03 3.04 -11.90
N VAL A 109 -19.84 3.25 -11.31
CA VAL A 109 -19.43 2.50 -10.12
C VAL A 109 -19.69 3.37 -8.89
N ALA A 110 -20.46 2.83 -7.94
CA ALA A 110 -20.65 3.38 -6.62
C ALA A 110 -19.71 2.67 -5.63
N TYR A 111 -19.31 3.38 -4.59
CA TYR A 111 -18.46 2.91 -3.52
C TYR A 111 -19.19 3.12 -2.20
N LYS A 112 -19.10 2.15 -1.27
CA LYS A 112 -19.59 2.30 0.09
C LYS A 112 -18.56 3.09 0.91
N VAL A 113 -18.92 4.30 1.31
CA VAL A 113 -18.13 5.13 2.23
C VAL A 113 -18.64 4.88 3.64
N SER A 114 -17.85 4.18 4.45
CA SER A 114 -18.17 3.90 5.85
C SER A 114 -17.43 4.88 6.76
N THR A 115 -18.16 5.51 7.68
CA THR A 115 -17.59 6.45 8.65
C THR A 115 -17.89 5.95 10.05
N GLN A 116 -16.88 6.00 10.91
CA GLN A 116 -16.99 5.78 12.35
C GLN A 116 -16.39 6.98 13.06
N THR A 117 -17.10 7.57 14.02
CA THR A 117 -16.67 8.78 14.70
C THR A 117 -17.22 8.90 16.12
N SER A 118 -16.44 9.50 17.01
CA SER A 118 -16.88 9.96 18.33
C SER A 118 -17.35 11.42 18.35
N MET A 119 -17.25 12.15 17.23
CA MET A 119 -17.55 13.58 17.15
C MET A 119 -19.05 13.86 17.27
N PRO A 120 -19.46 14.83 18.12
CA PRO A 120 -20.88 15.18 18.32
C PRO A 120 -21.52 15.90 17.12
N MET A 121 -20.72 16.38 16.16
CA MET A 121 -21.21 17.07 14.97
C MET A 121 -21.84 16.15 13.91
N PHE A 122 -21.74 14.82 14.10
CA PHE A 122 -22.36 13.82 13.24
C PHE A 122 -23.61 13.25 13.92
N ARG A 123 -24.62 12.89 13.12
CA ARG A 123 -25.90 12.35 13.58
C ARG A 123 -25.75 10.97 14.22
N SER A 124 -24.74 10.20 13.82
CA SER A 124 -24.56 8.81 14.27
C SER A 124 -23.07 8.49 14.37
N LYS A 125 -22.72 7.63 15.34
CA LYS A 125 -21.33 7.22 15.58
C LYS A 125 -20.78 6.29 14.49
N GLN A 126 -21.67 5.63 13.76
CA GLN A 126 -21.33 4.76 12.64
C GLN A 126 -22.42 4.87 11.58
N PHE A 127 -22.04 5.09 10.34
CA PHE A 127 -22.96 5.15 9.20
C PHE A 127 -22.21 4.82 7.91
N SER A 128 -22.96 4.57 6.84
CA SER A 128 -22.39 4.33 5.52
C SER A 128 -23.28 4.92 4.44
N VAL A 129 -22.65 5.48 3.41
CA VAL A 129 -23.33 6.08 2.26
C VAL A 129 -22.73 5.57 0.96
N LYS A 130 -23.52 5.56 -0.12
CA LYS A 130 -23.02 5.22 -1.46
C LYS A 130 -22.58 6.49 -2.18
N ARG A 131 -21.38 6.47 -2.76
CA ARG A 131 -20.79 7.59 -3.52
C ARG A 131 -20.21 7.08 -4.81
N ARG A 132 -20.47 7.76 -5.92
CA ARG A 132 -19.78 7.48 -7.19
C ARG A 132 -18.56 8.39 -7.32
N PHE A 133 -17.64 7.99 -8.18
CA PHE A 133 -16.38 8.70 -8.38
C PHE A 133 -16.54 10.21 -8.66
N SER A 134 -17.56 10.60 -9.44
CA SER A 134 -17.85 12.02 -9.71
C SER A 134 -18.25 12.82 -8.49
N ASP A 135 -18.79 12.20 -7.45
CA ASP A 135 -19.18 12.93 -6.23
C ASP A 135 -17.93 13.32 -5.43
N PHE A 136 -16.90 12.46 -5.41
CA PHE A 136 -15.59 12.80 -4.83
C PHE A 136 -14.93 13.97 -5.56
N LEU A 137 -15.07 14.01 -6.89
CA LEU A 137 -14.57 15.13 -7.70
C LEU A 137 -15.33 16.42 -7.41
N GLY A 138 -16.64 16.35 -7.24
CA GLY A 138 -17.45 17.50 -6.86
C GLY A 138 -17.09 18.02 -5.46
N LEU A 139 -16.80 17.12 -4.51
CA LEU A 139 -16.29 17.51 -3.19
C LEU A 139 -14.96 18.25 -3.32
N TYR A 140 -14.01 17.71 -4.10
CA TYR A 140 -12.72 18.37 -4.34
C TYR A 140 -12.88 19.75 -4.95
N GLU A 141 -13.72 19.91 -5.98
CA GLU A 141 -13.95 21.20 -6.65
C GLU A 141 -14.45 22.24 -5.65
N LYS A 142 -15.49 21.92 -4.87
CA LYS A 142 -16.02 22.82 -3.83
C LYS A 142 -14.99 23.17 -2.76
N LEU A 143 -14.23 22.19 -2.28
CA LEU A 143 -13.18 22.43 -1.29
C LEU A 143 -12.07 23.30 -1.86
N SER A 144 -11.64 23.05 -3.09
CA SER A 144 -10.61 23.85 -3.75
C SER A 144 -11.06 25.29 -3.95
N GLU A 145 -12.29 25.54 -4.40
CA GLU A 145 -12.82 26.90 -4.60
C GLU A 145 -12.90 27.69 -3.29
N LYS A 146 -13.28 27.02 -2.19
CA LYS A 146 -13.44 27.65 -0.88
C LYS A 146 -12.12 27.86 -0.14
N HIS A 147 -11.25 26.86 -0.14
CA HIS A 147 -10.10 26.78 0.77
C HIS A 147 -8.77 27.14 0.09
N ALA A 148 -8.66 27.05 -1.24
CA ALA A 148 -7.41 27.40 -1.93
C ALA A 148 -7.10 28.90 -1.83
N GLN A 149 -8.13 29.76 -1.78
CA GLN A 149 -7.97 31.21 -1.60
C GLN A 149 -7.37 31.56 -0.22
N ASN A 150 -7.52 30.66 0.76
CA ASN A 150 -7.00 30.79 2.11
C ASN A 150 -5.60 30.15 2.27
N GLY A 151 -5.01 29.65 1.18
CA GLY A 151 -3.70 29.00 1.18
C GLY A 151 -3.71 27.56 1.69
N PHE A 152 -4.88 26.92 1.84
CA PHE A 152 -4.94 25.53 2.26
C PHE A 152 -4.66 24.57 1.09
N ILE A 153 -3.82 23.55 1.36
CA ILE A 153 -3.50 22.50 0.39
C ILE A 153 -4.63 21.47 0.42
N VAL A 154 -5.51 21.52 -0.58
CA VAL A 154 -6.58 20.53 -0.75
C VAL A 154 -6.00 19.30 -1.45
N PRO A 155 -6.04 18.09 -0.83
CA PRO A 155 -5.52 16.87 -1.43
C PRO A 155 -6.17 16.63 -2.79
N PRO A 156 -5.42 16.32 -3.85
CA PRO A 156 -6.00 16.04 -5.16
C PRO A 156 -6.64 14.65 -5.18
N PRO A 157 -7.84 14.48 -5.78
CA PRO A 157 -8.45 13.17 -5.96
C PRO A 157 -7.67 12.35 -6.99
N PRO A 158 -7.82 11.01 -7.00
CA PRO A 158 -7.20 10.18 -8.02
C PRO A 158 -7.70 10.52 -9.43
N GLU A 159 -6.82 10.38 -10.42
CA GLU A 159 -7.13 10.77 -11.79
C GLU A 159 -8.30 9.98 -12.40
N LYS A 160 -9.01 10.66 -13.31
CA LYS A 160 -10.01 10.02 -14.17
C LYS A 160 -9.33 9.10 -15.19
N SER A 161 -9.02 7.87 -14.83
CA SER A 161 -8.62 6.88 -15.84
C SER A 161 -9.81 6.52 -16.74
N LEU A 162 -9.84 7.13 -17.94
CA LEU A 162 -10.83 6.87 -18.98
C LEU A 162 -10.68 5.45 -19.54
N ILE A 163 -9.45 4.94 -19.61
CA ILE A 163 -9.12 3.61 -20.15
C ILE A 163 -9.67 2.50 -19.24
N GLY A 164 -9.52 2.64 -17.93
CA GLY A 164 -10.10 1.67 -16.98
C GLY A 164 -11.63 1.77 -16.90
N MET A 165 -12.19 2.98 -17.03
CA MET A 165 -13.64 3.18 -17.06
C MET A 165 -14.31 2.55 -18.27
N THR A 166 -13.69 2.63 -19.46
CA THR A 166 -14.22 1.97 -20.65
C THR A 166 -14.26 0.46 -20.44
N LYS A 167 -13.18 -0.16 -19.94
CA LYS A 167 -13.13 -1.62 -19.69
C LYS A 167 -14.23 -2.11 -18.73
N VAL A 168 -14.44 -1.40 -17.62
CA VAL A 168 -15.52 -1.72 -16.65
C VAL A 168 -16.92 -1.54 -17.26
N LYS A 169 -17.09 -0.58 -18.18
CA LYS A 169 -18.38 -0.32 -18.83
C LYS A 169 -18.74 -1.32 -19.92
N VAL A 170 -17.77 -1.89 -20.65
CA VAL A 170 -18.05 -2.86 -21.74
C VAL A 170 -18.34 -4.28 -21.25
N GLY A 171 -18.41 -4.51 -19.93
CA GLY A 171 -18.89 -5.77 -19.36
C GLY A 171 -17.94 -6.97 -19.51
N LYS A 172 -16.67 -6.73 -19.84
CA LYS A 172 -15.65 -7.77 -19.81
C LYS A 172 -15.03 -7.79 -18.41
N GLU A 173 -15.56 -8.63 -17.53
CA GLU A 173 -15.04 -8.84 -16.17
C GLU A 173 -13.71 -9.62 -16.25
N ASP A 174 -12.70 -9.00 -16.85
CA ASP A 174 -11.34 -9.51 -16.86
C ASP A 174 -10.68 -9.13 -15.52
N SER A 175 -9.71 -9.92 -15.03
CA SER A 175 -8.92 -9.65 -13.81
C SER A 175 -8.37 -8.21 -13.74
N SER A 176 -8.01 -7.63 -14.89
CA SER A 176 -7.55 -6.24 -15.00
C SER A 176 -8.60 -5.17 -14.62
N SER A 177 -9.89 -5.50 -14.70
CA SER A 177 -10.97 -4.59 -14.31
C SER A 177 -11.14 -4.52 -12.80
N ALA A 178 -10.99 -5.66 -12.10
CA ALA A 178 -11.01 -5.73 -10.65
C ALA A 178 -9.80 -5.02 -10.03
N GLU A 179 -8.59 -5.25 -10.56
CA GLU A 179 -7.38 -4.55 -10.12
C GLU A 179 -7.51 -3.02 -10.26
N PHE A 180 -8.11 -2.56 -11.35
CA PHE A 180 -8.39 -1.16 -11.57
C PHE A 180 -9.38 -0.56 -10.55
N LEU A 181 -10.47 -1.26 -10.28
CA LEU A 181 -11.47 -0.80 -9.30
C LEU A 181 -10.89 -0.75 -7.89
N GLU A 182 -10.09 -1.74 -7.52
CA GLU A 182 -9.42 -1.78 -6.22
C GLU A 182 -8.37 -0.67 -6.10
N LYS A 183 -7.55 -0.46 -7.14
CA LYS A 183 -6.62 0.69 -7.23
C LYS A 183 -7.36 2.02 -6.99
N ARG A 184 -8.48 2.22 -7.68
CA ARG A 184 -9.28 3.44 -7.53
C ARG A 184 -9.90 3.55 -6.14
N ARG A 185 -10.46 2.46 -5.59
CA ARG A 185 -11.04 2.42 -4.25
C ARG A 185 -10.02 2.81 -3.18
N ALA A 186 -8.83 2.20 -3.22
CA ALA A 186 -7.72 2.51 -2.31
C ALA A 186 -7.27 3.98 -2.40
N ALA A 187 -7.24 4.55 -3.61
CA ALA A 187 -6.89 5.94 -3.80
C ALA A 187 -7.98 6.91 -3.30
N LEU A 188 -9.25 6.59 -3.49
CA LEU A 188 -10.38 7.37 -2.94
C LEU A 188 -10.39 7.34 -1.41
N GLU A 189 -10.07 6.19 -0.81
CA GLU A 189 -9.94 6.06 0.64
C GLU A 189 -8.82 6.96 1.19
N ARG A 190 -7.64 6.95 0.58
CA ARG A 190 -6.52 7.82 0.98
C ARG A 190 -6.83 9.30 0.80
N TYR A 191 -7.48 9.67 -0.31
CA TYR A 191 -7.96 11.02 -0.53
C TYR A 191 -8.91 11.46 0.60
N LEU A 192 -9.94 10.67 0.89
CA LEU A 192 -10.93 11.02 1.90
C LEU A 192 -10.31 11.08 3.30
N ARG A 193 -9.42 10.14 3.64
CA ARG A 193 -8.66 10.17 4.90
C ARG A 193 -7.86 11.46 5.07
N ARG A 194 -7.20 11.96 4.02
CA ARG A 194 -6.46 13.23 4.07
C ARG A 194 -7.38 14.43 4.26
N VAL A 195 -8.53 14.45 3.57
CA VAL A 195 -9.51 15.53 3.72
C VAL A 195 -10.01 15.60 5.16
N VAL A 196 -10.40 14.46 5.74
CA VAL A 196 -10.94 14.42 7.11
C VAL A 196 -9.87 14.55 8.20
N SER A 197 -8.59 14.31 7.89
CA SER A 197 -7.49 14.55 8.83
C SER A 197 -7.17 16.04 9.04
N HIS A 198 -7.61 16.91 8.12
CA HIS A 198 -7.37 18.34 8.23
C HIS A 198 -8.49 19.00 9.06
N PRO A 199 -8.19 19.65 10.21
CA PRO A 199 -9.21 20.16 11.13
C PRO A 199 -10.25 21.08 10.47
N THR A 200 -9.80 22.02 9.63
CA THR A 200 -10.69 22.97 8.94
C THR A 200 -11.57 22.31 7.87
N MET A 201 -11.00 21.43 7.04
CA MET A 201 -11.78 20.74 5.98
C MET A 201 -12.78 19.77 6.59
N LEU A 202 -12.42 19.09 7.68
CA LEU A 202 -13.33 18.20 8.40
C LEU A 202 -14.59 18.93 8.89
N GLN A 203 -14.46 20.16 9.36
CA GLN A 203 -15.61 20.97 9.83
C GLN A 203 -16.44 21.55 8.68
N ASP A 204 -15.97 21.48 7.43
CA ASP A 204 -16.66 22.04 6.27
C ASP A 204 -18.03 21.35 6.06
N PRO A 205 -19.11 22.14 5.87
CA PRO A 205 -20.43 21.59 5.59
C PRO A 205 -20.49 20.63 4.40
N ASP A 206 -19.70 20.84 3.35
CA ASP A 206 -19.68 19.95 2.17
C ASP A 206 -19.06 18.58 2.51
N VAL A 207 -18.06 18.52 3.39
CA VAL A 207 -17.48 17.24 3.85
C VAL A 207 -18.50 16.49 4.71
N ARG A 208 -19.18 17.18 5.63
CA ARG A 208 -20.25 16.57 6.44
C ARG A 208 -21.38 16.04 5.56
N GLU A 209 -21.85 16.84 4.61
CA GLU A 209 -22.89 16.44 3.65
C GLU A 209 -22.42 15.24 2.81
N PHE A 210 -21.17 15.25 2.34
CA PHE A 210 -20.60 14.14 1.59
C PHE A 210 -20.53 12.85 2.41
N LEU A 211 -20.32 12.90 3.71
CA LEU A 211 -20.26 11.72 4.56
C LEU A 211 -21.65 11.22 4.96
N GLU A 212 -22.60 12.11 5.29
CA GLU A 212 -23.87 11.71 5.93
C GLU A 212 -25.09 11.64 5.01
N LYS A 213 -25.19 12.46 3.95
CA LYS A 213 -26.41 12.47 3.14
C LYS A 213 -26.59 11.16 2.37
N GLU A 214 -27.79 10.63 2.35
CA GLU A 214 -28.06 9.41 1.57
C GLU A 214 -27.86 9.65 0.06
N GLU A 215 -28.42 10.74 -0.46
CA GLU A 215 -28.27 11.16 -1.86
C GLU A 215 -27.62 12.54 -1.97
N LEU A 216 -26.64 12.66 -2.86
CA LEU A 216 -26.06 13.94 -3.26
C LEU A 216 -26.59 14.37 -4.63
N PRO A 217 -26.85 15.67 -4.85
CA PRO A 217 -27.11 16.19 -6.19
C PRO A 217 -25.99 15.80 -7.14
N ARG A 218 -26.34 15.44 -8.38
CA ARG A 218 -25.37 15.03 -9.40
C ARG A 218 -24.31 16.13 -9.56
N ALA A 219 -23.06 15.83 -9.21
CA ALA A 219 -21.94 16.76 -9.40
C ALA A 219 -21.89 17.26 -10.86
N VAL A 220 -22.12 18.56 -11.04
CA VAL A 220 -21.98 19.31 -12.29
C VAL A 220 -20.53 19.76 -12.44
N GLY A 221 -20.04 20.01 -13.65
CA GLY A 221 -18.69 20.56 -13.87
C GLY A 221 -17.52 19.56 -13.89
N THR A 222 -17.64 18.37 -13.30
CA THR A 222 -16.49 17.44 -13.13
C THR A 222 -15.72 17.05 -14.41
N GLN A 223 -16.25 17.27 -15.61
CA GLN A 223 -15.58 16.95 -16.89
C GLN A 223 -14.26 17.72 -17.09
N THR A 224 -14.05 18.84 -16.39
CA THR A 224 -12.82 19.64 -16.42
C THR A 224 -11.66 19.04 -15.61
N LEU A 225 -11.91 18.09 -14.69
CA LEU A 225 -10.91 17.47 -13.80
C LEU A 225 -10.20 16.23 -14.41
N SER A 226 -10.36 15.98 -15.71
CA SER A 226 -9.53 14.99 -16.42
C SER A 226 -8.12 15.57 -16.59
N GLY A 227 -7.05 14.78 -16.54
CA GLY A 227 -5.64 15.23 -16.45
C GLY A 227 -5.15 16.28 -17.47
N ALA A 228 -5.92 16.57 -18.51
CA ALA A 228 -5.67 17.65 -19.47
C ALA A 228 -6.32 19.01 -19.11
N GLY A 229 -7.18 19.09 -18.08
CA GLY A 229 -7.90 20.30 -17.68
C GLY A 229 -7.25 21.07 -16.52
N ILE A 230 -6.50 20.39 -15.65
CA ILE A 230 -5.69 21.01 -14.59
C ILE A 230 -4.62 21.93 -15.23
N MET A 231 -4.02 21.48 -16.34
CA MET A 231 -3.06 22.25 -17.13
C MET A 231 -3.69 23.47 -17.87
N LYS A 232 -5.02 23.47 -18.09
CA LYS A 232 -5.72 24.62 -18.71
C LYS A 232 -6.12 25.70 -17.70
N MET A 233 -6.23 25.37 -16.41
CA MET A 233 -6.51 26.35 -15.36
C MET A 233 -5.27 27.21 -15.06
N PHE A 234 -4.07 26.61 -15.12
CA PHE A 234 -2.79 27.32 -15.04
C PHE A 234 -2.58 28.31 -16.20
N ASN A 235 -3.04 27.96 -17.41
CA ASN A 235 -2.95 28.84 -18.59
C ASN A 235 -4.00 29.98 -18.59
N LYS A 236 -5.14 29.82 -17.91
CA LYS A 236 -6.16 30.89 -17.79
C LYS A 236 -5.80 31.97 -16.78
N ALA A 237 -5.00 31.65 -15.77
CA ALA A 237 -4.44 32.64 -14.84
C ALA A 237 -3.31 33.48 -15.47
N THR A 238 -2.67 32.99 -16.53
CA THR A 238 -1.57 33.69 -17.23
C THR A 238 -2.08 34.69 -18.28
N ASP A 239 -3.24 34.46 -18.90
CA ASP A 239 -3.79 35.36 -19.92
C ASP A 239 -4.50 36.61 -19.35
N ALA A 240 -4.86 36.63 -18.06
CA ALA A 240 -5.63 37.73 -17.46
C ALA A 240 -4.79 38.79 -16.71
N VAL A 241 -3.47 38.60 -16.54
CA VAL A 241 -2.61 39.50 -15.73
C VAL A 241 -1.56 40.24 -16.58
N SER A 242 -1.85 40.49 -17.87
CA SER A 242 -1.00 41.31 -18.74
C SER A 242 -1.38 42.79 -18.80
N LYS A 243 -2.22 43.30 -17.89
CA LYS A 243 -2.54 44.74 -17.83
C LYS A 243 -2.37 45.30 -16.42
N MET A 244 -1.24 46.00 -16.27
CA MET A 244 -0.94 46.98 -15.22
C MET A 244 -0.97 46.44 -13.78
N THR A 245 0.15 45.87 -13.33
CA THR A 245 0.70 46.17 -12.00
C THR A 245 2.20 45.97 -12.11
N ILE A 246 2.96 46.96 -11.65
CA ILE A 246 4.42 46.96 -11.56
C ILE A 246 4.86 45.61 -10.99
N LYS A 247 5.72 44.86 -11.70
CA LYS A 247 6.38 43.67 -11.15
C LYS A 247 7.18 44.14 -9.94
N MET A 248 6.59 44.04 -8.76
CA MET A 248 7.32 44.11 -7.51
C MET A 248 8.19 42.85 -7.49
N ASN A 249 9.50 43.04 -7.61
CA ASN A 249 10.48 41.97 -7.44
C ASN A 249 10.61 41.70 -5.93
N GLU A 250 9.52 41.22 -5.33
CA GLU A 250 9.43 40.72 -3.97
C GLU A 250 9.06 39.24 -4.01
N SER A 251 9.80 38.45 -4.79
CA SER A 251 9.88 37.03 -4.46
C SER A 251 10.71 36.94 -3.18
N ASP A 252 10.03 36.64 -2.06
CA ASP A 252 10.72 36.33 -0.81
C ASP A 252 11.75 35.24 -1.12
N MET A 253 13.01 35.46 -0.75
CA MET A 253 14.08 34.49 -0.93
C MET A 253 13.70 33.15 -0.31
N TRP A 254 12.91 33.17 0.77
CA TRP A 254 12.35 31.99 1.39
C TRP A 254 11.41 31.22 0.45
N PHE A 255 10.50 31.90 -0.27
CA PHE A 255 9.59 31.26 -1.22
C PHE A 255 10.34 30.66 -2.41
N GLU A 256 11.37 31.34 -2.92
CA GLU A 256 12.20 30.80 -4.02
C GLU A 256 12.98 29.56 -3.57
N GLU A 257 13.63 29.63 -2.40
CA GLU A 257 14.37 28.51 -1.83
C GLU A 257 13.43 27.32 -1.56
N LYS A 258 12.26 27.57 -0.96
CA LYS A 258 11.27 26.53 -0.68
C LYS A 258 10.67 25.93 -1.93
N LEU A 259 10.40 26.74 -2.96
CA LEU A 259 9.92 26.22 -4.23
C LEU A 259 10.98 25.32 -4.88
N GLN A 260 12.26 25.71 -4.84
CA GLN A 260 13.36 24.90 -5.32
C GLN A 260 13.53 23.59 -4.52
N GLU A 261 13.38 23.64 -3.19
CA GLU A 261 13.36 22.43 -2.34
C GLU A 261 12.23 21.48 -2.73
N VAL A 262 11.00 22.01 -2.89
CA VAL A 262 9.81 21.24 -3.31
C VAL A 262 9.99 20.63 -4.69
N GLU A 263 10.58 21.36 -5.63
CA GLU A 263 10.91 20.84 -6.96
C GLU A 263 11.94 19.70 -6.91
N CYS A 264 12.97 19.85 -6.08
CA CYS A 264 13.99 18.83 -5.91
C CYS A 264 13.43 17.56 -5.25
N GLU A 265 12.58 17.72 -4.24
CA GLU A 265 11.90 16.59 -3.58
C GLU A 265 10.91 15.88 -4.51
N ASP A 266 10.12 16.62 -5.29
CA ASP A 266 9.23 16.05 -6.31
C ASP A 266 10.02 15.22 -7.35
N GLN A 267 11.18 15.70 -7.79
CA GLN A 267 12.04 14.92 -8.71
C GLN A 267 12.58 13.65 -8.05
N ARG A 268 13.01 13.70 -6.78
CA ARG A 268 13.48 12.53 -6.03
C ARG A 268 12.36 11.50 -5.85
N LEU A 269 11.18 11.94 -5.42
CA LEU A 269 10.03 11.06 -5.22
C LEU A 269 9.55 10.44 -6.53
N ARG A 270 9.55 11.17 -7.65
CA ARG A 270 9.24 10.60 -8.97
C ARG A 270 10.21 9.50 -9.38
N LYS A 271 11.51 9.69 -9.15
CA LYS A 271 12.53 8.66 -9.40
C LYS A 271 12.30 7.44 -8.52
N LEU A 272 12.05 7.64 -7.22
CA LEU A 272 11.75 6.57 -6.28
C LEU A 272 10.48 5.81 -6.68
N HIS A 273 9.41 6.52 -7.03
CA HIS A 273 8.16 5.93 -7.51
C HIS A 273 8.38 5.03 -8.73
N ALA A 274 9.13 5.49 -9.73
CA ALA A 274 9.42 4.69 -10.93
C ALA A 274 10.20 3.40 -10.61
N VAL A 275 11.17 3.46 -9.69
CA VAL A 275 11.92 2.28 -9.23
C VAL A 275 10.99 1.32 -8.46
N VAL A 276 10.13 1.84 -7.60
CA VAL A 276 9.16 1.04 -6.85
C VAL A 276 8.12 0.39 -7.77
N GLU A 277 7.61 1.10 -8.77
CA GLU A 277 6.70 0.52 -9.77
C GLU A 277 7.39 -0.64 -10.52
N THR A 278 8.66 -0.46 -10.87
CA THR A 278 9.46 -1.52 -11.51
C THR A 278 9.63 -2.73 -10.57
N LEU A 279 9.91 -2.50 -9.29
CA LEU A 279 10.01 -3.55 -8.28
C LEU A 279 8.69 -4.34 -8.14
N VAL A 280 7.56 -3.64 -8.08
CA VAL A 280 6.23 -4.27 -8.02
C VAL A 280 5.99 -5.15 -9.26
N ASN A 281 6.34 -4.65 -10.46
CA ASN A 281 6.17 -5.42 -11.69
C ASN A 281 7.04 -6.68 -11.68
N HIS A 282 8.32 -6.59 -11.29
CA HIS A 282 9.19 -7.76 -11.17
C HIS A 282 8.67 -8.77 -10.13
N ARG A 283 8.07 -8.31 -9.02
CA ARG A 283 7.46 -9.22 -8.02
C ARG A 283 6.22 -9.92 -8.56
N LYS A 284 5.39 -9.23 -9.35
CA LYS A 284 4.25 -9.86 -10.06
C LYS A 284 4.72 -10.90 -11.08
N GLU A 285 5.78 -10.61 -11.82
CA GLU A 285 6.40 -11.56 -12.76
C GLU A 285 7.00 -12.76 -12.04
N LEU A 286 7.65 -12.55 -10.90
CA LEU A 286 8.16 -13.63 -10.05
C LEU A 286 7.04 -14.56 -9.60
N ALA A 287 5.93 -14.01 -9.09
CA ALA A 287 4.76 -14.81 -8.71
C ALA A 287 4.24 -15.64 -9.89
N LEU A 288 4.09 -15.04 -11.08
CA LEU A 288 3.64 -15.74 -12.28
C LEU A 288 4.59 -16.89 -12.69
N ASN A 289 5.90 -16.67 -12.61
CA ASN A 289 6.89 -17.69 -12.96
C ASN A 289 6.88 -18.83 -11.93
N THR A 290 6.76 -18.51 -10.65
CA THR A 290 6.61 -19.50 -9.57
C THR A 290 5.36 -20.35 -9.77
N ALA A 291 4.23 -19.75 -10.15
CA ALA A 291 2.99 -20.48 -10.47
C ALA A 291 3.20 -21.49 -11.62
N GLN A 292 3.90 -21.07 -12.68
CA GLN A 292 4.22 -21.94 -13.81
C GLN A 292 5.16 -23.07 -13.41
N PHE A 293 6.13 -22.78 -12.54
CA PHE A 293 7.06 -23.77 -12.02
C PHE A 293 6.35 -24.81 -11.16
N ALA A 294 5.50 -24.38 -10.21
CA ALA A 294 4.67 -25.25 -9.38
C ALA A 294 3.80 -26.19 -10.24
N LYS A 295 3.12 -25.64 -11.24
CA LYS A 295 2.32 -26.42 -12.18
C LYS A 295 3.15 -27.45 -12.96
N SER A 296 4.35 -27.06 -13.40
CA SER A 296 5.25 -27.96 -14.14
C SER A 296 5.74 -29.11 -13.24
N LEU A 297 6.06 -28.82 -11.97
CA LEU A 297 6.41 -29.83 -10.98
C LEU A 297 5.26 -30.80 -10.70
N ALA A 298 4.04 -30.31 -10.58
CA ALA A 298 2.86 -31.17 -10.41
C ALA A 298 2.65 -32.09 -11.61
N MET A 299 2.82 -31.57 -12.84
CA MET A 299 2.75 -32.38 -14.05
C MET A 299 3.86 -33.43 -14.10
N LEU A 300 5.09 -33.07 -13.73
CA LEU A 300 6.21 -34.00 -13.67
C LEU A 300 5.98 -35.10 -12.62
N GLY A 301 5.50 -34.73 -11.43
CA GLY A 301 5.13 -35.67 -10.38
C GLY A 301 4.04 -36.65 -10.81
N SER A 302 3.09 -36.21 -11.66
CA SER A 302 2.04 -37.08 -12.21
C SER A 302 2.52 -38.04 -13.30
N SER A 303 3.63 -37.73 -13.97
CA SER A 303 4.23 -38.58 -15.00
C SER A 303 5.27 -39.56 -14.47
N GLU A 304 5.65 -39.44 -13.19
CA GLU A 304 6.72 -40.22 -12.59
C GLU A 304 6.21 -41.57 -12.07
N ASP A 305 6.85 -42.66 -12.51
CA ASP A 305 6.47 -44.03 -12.12
C ASP A 305 6.94 -44.37 -10.69
N ASN A 306 8.04 -43.77 -10.23
CA ASN A 306 8.51 -43.98 -8.87
C ASN A 306 7.62 -43.23 -7.87
N THR A 307 6.86 -44.00 -7.09
CA THR A 307 5.89 -43.45 -6.11
C THR A 307 6.51 -42.56 -5.02
N ALA A 308 7.78 -42.75 -4.66
CA ALA A 308 8.44 -41.90 -3.67
C ALA A 308 8.81 -40.55 -4.30
N LEU A 309 9.39 -40.57 -5.50
CA LEU A 309 9.75 -39.36 -6.24
C LEU A 309 8.52 -38.56 -6.67
N SER A 310 7.47 -39.24 -7.16
CA SER A 310 6.17 -38.63 -7.49
C SER A 310 5.58 -37.87 -6.30
N ARG A 311 5.61 -38.46 -5.09
CA ARG A 311 5.16 -37.78 -3.86
C ARG A 311 6.04 -36.56 -3.52
N ALA A 312 7.36 -36.70 -3.61
CA ALA A 312 8.28 -35.59 -3.33
C ALA A 312 8.07 -34.40 -4.28
N LEU A 313 7.89 -34.66 -5.58
CA LEU A 313 7.58 -33.64 -6.59
C LEU A 313 6.22 -32.98 -6.35
N SER A 314 5.21 -33.75 -5.94
CA SER A 314 3.89 -33.21 -5.60
C SER A 314 3.94 -32.30 -4.37
N GLN A 315 4.71 -32.69 -3.34
CA GLN A 315 4.93 -31.86 -2.16
C GLN A 315 5.70 -30.58 -2.51
N LEU A 316 6.72 -30.67 -3.37
CA LEU A 316 7.46 -29.50 -3.83
C LEU A 316 6.55 -28.56 -4.63
N ALA A 317 5.68 -29.08 -5.49
CA ALA A 317 4.68 -28.28 -6.19
C ALA A 317 3.75 -27.53 -5.20
N GLU A 318 3.27 -28.20 -4.15
CA GLU A 318 2.43 -27.56 -3.12
C GLU A 318 3.17 -26.45 -2.36
N VAL A 319 4.47 -26.64 -2.09
CA VAL A 319 5.31 -25.60 -1.46
C VAL A 319 5.47 -24.41 -2.40
N GLU A 320 5.74 -24.64 -3.69
CA GLU A 320 5.85 -23.58 -4.69
C GLU A 320 4.52 -22.82 -4.88
N GLU A 321 3.37 -23.49 -4.82
CA GLU A 321 2.04 -22.82 -4.80
C GLU A 321 1.87 -21.90 -3.58
N LYS A 322 2.37 -22.30 -2.41
CA LYS A 322 2.34 -21.43 -1.21
C LYS A 322 3.30 -20.24 -1.36
N ILE A 323 4.48 -20.45 -1.96
CA ILE A 323 5.44 -19.37 -2.25
C ILE A 323 4.85 -18.39 -3.27
N GLU A 324 4.17 -18.88 -4.30
CA GLU A 324 3.43 -18.05 -5.27
C GLU A 324 2.43 -17.11 -4.56
N GLN A 325 1.61 -17.66 -3.66
CA GLN A 325 0.63 -16.86 -2.90
C GLN A 325 1.31 -15.76 -2.09
N LEU A 326 2.41 -16.06 -1.41
CA LEU A 326 3.19 -15.08 -0.66
C LEU A 326 3.79 -13.99 -1.57
N HIS A 327 4.33 -14.36 -2.73
CA HIS A 327 4.82 -13.40 -3.70
C HIS A 327 3.71 -12.49 -4.24
N HIS A 328 2.52 -13.04 -4.46
CA HIS A 328 1.36 -12.27 -4.89
C HIS A 328 0.91 -11.27 -3.83
N GLU A 329 0.77 -11.70 -2.58
CA GLU A 329 0.44 -10.83 -1.44
C GLU A 329 1.48 -9.74 -1.23
N GLN A 330 2.76 -10.09 -1.30
CA GLN A 330 3.85 -9.13 -1.18
C GLN A 330 3.77 -8.06 -2.28
N ALA A 331 3.65 -8.48 -3.55
CA ALA A 331 3.53 -7.57 -4.68
C ALA A 331 2.33 -6.61 -4.54
N ASN A 332 1.20 -7.12 -4.03
CA ASN A 332 0.01 -6.31 -3.77
C ASN A 332 0.26 -5.31 -2.64
N ASN A 333 0.86 -5.73 -1.53
CA ASN A 333 1.20 -4.85 -0.42
C ASN A 333 2.16 -3.73 -0.84
N ASP A 334 3.22 -4.06 -1.58
CA ASP A 334 4.16 -3.06 -2.09
C ASP A 334 3.48 -2.05 -3.02
N PHE A 335 2.56 -2.54 -3.86
CA PHE A 335 1.80 -1.67 -4.75
C PHE A 335 0.92 -0.69 -3.97
N PHE A 336 0.08 -1.19 -3.07
CA PHE A 336 -0.90 -0.36 -2.37
C PHE A 336 -0.30 0.51 -1.26
N LEU A 337 0.70 0.01 -0.54
CA LEU A 337 1.29 0.71 0.61
C LEU A 337 2.47 1.60 0.23
N LEU A 338 3.26 1.22 -0.78
CA LEU A 338 4.47 1.96 -1.16
C LEU A 338 4.28 2.74 -2.46
N ALA A 339 4.02 2.06 -3.57
CA ALA A 339 3.94 2.71 -4.89
C ALA A 339 2.84 3.77 -4.91
N GLU A 340 1.63 3.36 -4.53
CA GLU A 340 0.47 4.24 -4.53
C GLU A 340 0.61 5.40 -3.54
N LEU A 341 1.25 5.18 -2.38
CA LEU A 341 1.51 6.21 -1.38
C LEU A 341 2.50 7.25 -1.91
N LEU A 342 3.60 6.82 -2.53
CA LEU A 342 4.56 7.70 -3.19
C LEU A 342 3.89 8.52 -4.30
N GLY A 343 3.06 7.90 -5.13
CA GLY A 343 2.27 8.57 -6.16
C GLY A 343 1.35 9.64 -5.58
N ASP A 344 0.85 9.43 -4.36
CA ASP A 344 0.03 10.39 -3.64
C ASP A 344 0.79 11.62 -3.16
N TYR A 345 1.97 11.43 -2.58
CA TYR A 345 2.82 12.54 -2.16
C TYR A 345 3.32 13.35 -3.36
N ILE A 346 3.62 12.70 -4.49
CA ILE A 346 3.96 13.39 -5.75
C ILE A 346 2.79 14.28 -6.19
N ARG A 347 1.55 13.77 -6.15
CA ARG A 347 0.37 14.58 -6.48
C ARG A 347 0.20 15.74 -5.50
N LEU A 348 0.43 15.54 -4.20
CA LEU A 348 0.34 16.59 -3.19
C LEU A 348 1.37 17.69 -3.44
N LEU A 349 2.64 17.33 -3.69
CA LEU A 349 3.68 18.30 -4.04
C LEU A 349 3.37 19.05 -5.33
N SER A 350 2.69 18.40 -6.28
CA SER A 350 2.24 19.06 -7.51
C SER A 350 1.14 20.10 -7.29
N VAL A 351 0.43 20.07 -6.16
CA VAL A 351 -0.57 21.10 -5.77
C VAL A 351 0.07 22.26 -5.01
N VAL A 352 1.23 22.03 -4.37
CA VAL A 352 2.00 23.07 -3.68
C VAL A 352 2.73 23.98 -4.66
N LYS A 353 3.16 23.42 -5.79
CA LYS A 353 3.70 24.17 -6.94
C LYS A 353 2.58 24.89 -7.68
#